data_AF-A0A8S4QH08-F1
#
_entry.id   AF-A0A8S4QH08-F1
#
_cell.length_a   1.000
_cell.length_b   1.000
_cell.length_c   1.000
_cell.angle_alpha   90.00
_cell.angle_beta   90.00
_cell.angle_gamma   90.00
#
_symmetry.space_group_name_H-M   'P 1'
#
loop_
_entity.id
_entity.type
_entity.pdbx_description
1 polymer ?
#
loop_
_entity_poly.entity_id
_entity_poly.type
_entity_poly.pdbx_seq_one_letter_code
_entity_poly.pdbx_strand_id
1 'polypeptide(L)'
;PNYGGYSEEEAHAELVHAEAGLLSACLLIIENEDMTGLVRASLRVKGSYDDYRTCAKILAAKTWKDKASRAHFESGVRLGLATFNVMIAMLPPRLITLLQFIGFSADKEKGLQELSKAAKSPGLRSVLCELTLLVYYLVIGHFAAIPPDFNAAEKIISKSLKTYPDSVWFLMFKARTQLLRGKTVDSIETYQTTCRMRDLWPQMKHLAYWELVWAFAMLRKWTNAAEYASFLEHESKWSRTIYMYAQAAMLIQTAPHSPNERKCIDGLLS
;
A
#
# COMPACT_ATOMS: atom_id res chain seq x y z
N PRO A 1 21.35 -1.86 27.71
CA PRO A 1 21.64 -0.55 27.07
C PRO A 1 20.98 0.60 27.84
N ASN A 2 21.67 1.74 27.98
CA ASN A 2 21.13 2.94 28.62
C ASN A 2 20.27 3.73 27.61
N TYR A 3 19.00 3.34 27.44
CA TYR A 3 18.10 3.99 26.49
C TYR A 3 17.75 5.44 26.86
N GLY A 4 17.92 5.84 28.13
CA GLY A 4 17.67 7.21 28.58
C GLY A 4 18.81 8.19 28.25
N GLY A 5 20.00 7.68 27.92
CA GLY A 5 21.19 8.47 27.63
C GLY A 5 21.27 9.05 26.21
N TYR A 6 20.37 8.65 25.31
CA TYR A 6 20.34 9.15 23.94
C TYR A 6 20.03 10.65 23.92
N SER A 7 20.78 11.40 23.10
CA SER A 7 20.37 12.74 22.66
C SER A 7 19.08 12.66 21.81
N GLU A 8 18.45 13.80 21.55
CA GLU A 8 17.27 13.80 20.66
C GLU A 8 17.66 13.47 19.21
N GLU A 9 18.82 13.95 18.75
CA GLU A 9 19.35 13.66 17.42
C GLU A 9 19.66 12.18 17.23
N GLU A 10 20.36 11.56 18.19
CA GLU A 10 20.65 10.11 18.14
C GLU A 10 19.36 9.30 18.15
N ALA A 11 18.37 9.67 18.97
CA ALA A 11 17.08 8.99 18.97
C ALA A 11 16.42 9.05 17.58
N HIS A 12 16.30 10.24 16.98
CA HIS A 12 15.72 10.38 15.64
C HIS A 12 16.54 9.65 14.56
N ALA A 13 17.86 9.59 14.69
CA ALA A 13 18.71 8.81 13.79
C ALA A 13 18.41 7.30 13.84
N GLU A 14 18.21 6.74 15.04
CA GLU A 14 17.80 5.33 15.21
C GLU A 14 16.44 5.06 14.56
N LEU A 15 15.48 5.99 14.69
CA LEU A 15 14.17 5.85 14.05
C LEU A 15 14.26 5.91 12.53
N VAL A 16 15.06 6.85 11.99
CA VAL A 16 15.29 6.95 10.54
C VAL A 16 16.00 5.70 10.02
N HIS A 17 16.93 5.13 10.79
CA HIS A 17 17.57 3.86 10.46
C HIS A 17 16.55 2.72 10.36
N ALA A 18 15.66 2.60 11.35
CA ALA A 18 14.59 1.60 11.35
C ALA A 18 13.64 1.76 10.15
N GLU A 19 13.26 2.99 9.81
CA GLU A 19 12.42 3.33 8.66
C GLU A 19 13.10 2.99 7.33
N ALA A 20 14.36 3.41 7.15
CA ALA A 20 15.14 3.13 5.96
C ALA A 20 15.38 1.62 5.78
N GLY A 21 15.63 0.90 6.87
CA GLY A 21 15.75 -0.56 6.88
C GLY A 21 14.47 -1.25 6.40
N LEU A 22 13.30 -0.79 6.86
CA LEU A 22 12.01 -1.33 6.42
C LEU A 22 11.76 -1.05 4.94
N LEU A 23 11.95 0.19 4.49
CA LEU A 23 11.76 0.58 3.09
C LEU A 23 12.70 -0.20 2.17
N SER A 24 13.96 -0.35 2.58
CA SER A 24 14.94 -1.16 1.85
C SER A 24 14.52 -2.63 1.76
N ALA A 25 13.96 -3.20 2.83
CA ALA A 25 13.44 -4.56 2.81
C ALA A 25 12.25 -4.69 1.84
N CYS A 26 11.32 -3.72 1.83
CA CYS A 26 10.21 -3.70 0.88
C CYS A 26 10.68 -3.64 -0.57
N LEU A 27 11.68 -2.79 -0.87
CA LEU A 27 12.27 -2.69 -2.21
C LEU A 27 12.92 -4.02 -2.65
N LEU A 28 13.62 -4.70 -1.75
CA LEU A 28 14.22 -6.01 -2.05
C LEU A 28 13.19 -7.07 -2.39
N ILE A 29 12.01 -7.07 -1.74
CA ILE A 29 10.91 -7.99 -2.06
C ILE A 29 10.33 -7.70 -3.44
N ILE A 30 10.26 -6.41 -3.80
CA ILE A 30 9.74 -5.95 -5.08
C ILE A 30 10.70 -6.26 -6.24
N GLU A 31 12.01 -6.08 -6.01
CA GLU A 31 13.03 -6.22 -7.05
C GLU A 31 13.42 -7.69 -7.30
N ASN A 32 13.41 -8.53 -6.28
CA ASN A 32 13.90 -9.91 -6.38
C ASN A 32 12.74 -10.91 -6.44
N GLU A 33 12.62 -11.58 -7.58
CA GLU A 33 11.69 -12.70 -7.77
C GLU A 33 12.25 -14.04 -7.25
N ASP A 34 13.49 -14.05 -6.76
CA ASP A 34 14.21 -15.24 -6.32
C ASP A 34 14.11 -15.50 -4.80
N MET A 35 14.20 -16.78 -4.42
CA MET A 35 14.08 -17.20 -3.02
C MET A 35 15.20 -16.63 -2.12
N THR A 36 16.37 -16.30 -2.69
CA THR A 36 17.49 -15.73 -1.91
C THR A 36 17.26 -14.26 -1.55
N GLY A 37 16.65 -13.49 -2.45
CA GLY A 37 16.19 -12.13 -2.20
C GLY A 37 15.12 -12.11 -1.12
N LEU A 38 14.17 -13.04 -1.16
CA LEU A 38 13.10 -13.16 -0.16
C LEU A 38 13.65 -13.44 1.26
N VAL A 39 14.64 -14.33 1.40
CA VAL A 39 15.28 -14.61 2.70
C VAL A 39 16.02 -13.36 3.22
N ARG A 40 16.79 -12.69 2.37
CA ARG A 40 17.51 -11.45 2.74
C ARG A 40 16.54 -10.34 3.16
N ALA A 41 15.46 -10.17 2.42
CA ALA A 41 14.42 -9.21 2.78
C ALA A 41 13.78 -9.55 4.13
N SER A 42 13.44 -10.82 4.36
CA SER A 42 12.85 -11.28 5.63
C SER A 42 13.76 -10.99 6.83
N LEU A 43 15.07 -11.20 6.70
CA LEU A 43 16.05 -10.85 7.73
C LEU A 43 16.10 -9.34 8.01
N ARG A 44 16.03 -8.50 6.96
CA ARG A 44 15.97 -7.04 7.12
C ARG A 44 14.68 -6.56 7.75
N VAL A 45 13.54 -7.18 7.40
CA VAL A 45 12.25 -6.92 8.06
C VAL A 45 12.35 -7.21 9.56
N LYS A 46 12.99 -8.34 9.95
CA LYS A 46 13.23 -8.67 11.36
C LYS A 46 14.13 -7.63 12.05
N GLY A 47 15.23 -7.24 11.42
CA GLY A 47 16.14 -6.22 11.95
C GLY A 47 15.41 -4.91 12.22
N SER A 48 14.68 -4.40 11.22
CA SER A 48 13.88 -3.18 11.36
C SER A 48 12.85 -3.29 12.49
N TYR A 49 12.15 -4.43 12.63
CA TYR A 49 11.23 -4.66 13.75
C TYR A 49 11.93 -4.52 15.12
N ASP A 50 13.13 -5.07 15.27
CA ASP A 50 13.92 -4.96 16.49
C ASP A 50 14.40 -3.52 16.73
N ASP A 51 14.79 -2.80 15.69
CA ASP A 51 15.18 -1.39 15.77
C ASP A 51 14.00 -0.51 16.23
N TYR A 52 12.80 -0.74 15.71
CA TYR A 52 11.59 -0.07 16.19
C TYR A 52 11.28 -0.41 17.65
N ARG A 53 11.51 -1.64 18.11
CA ARG A 53 11.37 -2.01 19.52
C ARG A 53 12.41 -1.30 20.39
N THR A 54 13.62 -1.10 19.89
CA THR A 54 14.65 -0.28 20.55
C THR A 54 14.19 1.17 20.63
N CYS A 55 13.65 1.73 19.54
CA CYS A 55 13.09 3.09 19.54
C CYS A 55 11.93 3.24 20.55
N ALA A 56 11.08 2.23 20.72
CA ALA A 56 10.04 2.25 21.75
C ALA A 56 10.61 2.27 23.18
N LYS A 57 11.72 1.56 23.43
CA LYS A 57 12.42 1.62 24.73
C LYS A 57 13.05 3.01 24.94
N ILE A 58 13.61 3.62 23.90
CA ILE A 58 14.13 5.00 23.94
C ILE A 58 12.98 5.98 24.26
N LEU A 59 11.85 5.89 23.56
CA LEU A 59 10.68 6.73 23.80
C LEU A 59 10.22 6.70 25.26
N ALA A 60 10.22 5.51 25.87
CA ALA A 60 9.77 5.31 27.25
C ALA A 60 10.79 5.77 28.30
N ALA A 61 12.09 5.62 28.04
CA ALA A 61 13.15 5.88 29.02
C ALA A 61 13.74 7.29 28.94
N LYS A 62 13.75 7.91 27.75
CA LYS A 62 14.35 9.22 27.51
C LYS A 62 13.48 10.34 28.07
N THR A 63 14.13 11.30 28.73
CA THR A 63 13.51 12.58 29.04
C THR A 63 13.65 13.51 27.83
N TRP A 64 12.52 13.99 27.34
CA TRP A 64 12.43 14.86 26.16
C TRP A 64 12.37 16.31 26.58
N LYS A 65 13.25 17.15 26.04
CA LYS A 65 13.25 18.58 26.33
C LYS A 65 12.23 19.30 25.46
N ASP A 66 12.21 18.94 24.17
CA ASP A 66 11.23 19.45 23.23
C ASP A 66 10.03 18.49 23.07
N LYS A 67 8.83 19.04 23.28
CA LYS A 67 7.57 18.31 23.12
C LYS A 67 7.29 18.00 21.65
N ALA A 68 7.69 18.88 20.72
CA ALA A 68 7.48 18.65 19.29
C ALA A 68 8.39 17.52 18.78
N SER A 69 9.67 17.54 19.14
CA SER A 69 10.63 16.46 18.92
C SER A 69 10.12 15.12 19.42
N ARG A 70 9.63 15.05 20.67
CA ARG A 70 8.99 13.84 21.21
C ARG A 70 7.80 13.39 20.38
N ALA A 71 6.90 14.31 20.00
CA ALA A 71 5.70 13.97 19.23
C ALA A 71 6.04 13.39 17.85
N HIS A 72 7.04 13.95 17.18
CA HIS A 72 7.53 13.42 15.90
C HIS A 72 8.17 12.04 16.06
N PHE A 73 9.01 11.84 17.07
CA PHE A 73 9.62 10.54 17.34
C PHE A 73 8.56 9.49 17.68
N GLU A 74 7.66 9.82 18.62
CA GLU A 74 6.56 8.95 19.04
C GLU A 74 5.65 8.56 17.87
N SER A 75 5.35 9.50 16.97
CA SER A 75 4.55 9.19 15.78
C SER A 75 5.20 8.14 14.86
N GLY A 76 6.53 8.16 14.72
CA GLY A 76 7.25 7.19 13.87
C GLY A 76 7.39 5.83 14.52
N VAL A 77 7.69 5.81 15.83
CA VAL A 77 7.69 4.57 16.60
C VAL A 77 6.32 3.87 16.53
N ARG A 78 5.23 4.64 16.70
CA ARG A 78 3.87 4.14 16.55
C ARG A 78 3.60 3.65 15.14
N LEU A 79 3.93 4.43 14.10
CA LEU A 79 3.77 4.05 12.70
C LEU A 79 4.40 2.68 12.42
N GLY A 80 5.68 2.50 12.74
CA GLY A 80 6.41 1.26 12.48
C GLY A 80 5.81 0.07 13.22
N LEU A 81 5.76 0.13 14.55
CA LEU A 81 5.28 -0.99 15.37
C LEU A 81 3.80 -1.33 15.10
N ALA A 82 2.97 -0.33 14.86
CA ALA A 82 1.56 -0.55 14.56
C ALA A 82 1.38 -1.16 13.16
N THR A 83 2.18 -0.74 12.17
CA THR A 83 2.21 -1.37 10.84
C THR A 83 2.61 -2.83 10.95
N PHE A 84 3.67 -3.17 11.72
CA PHE A 84 4.05 -4.57 11.96
C PHE A 84 2.92 -5.38 12.59
N ASN A 85 2.26 -4.85 13.62
CA ASN A 85 1.14 -5.51 14.28
C ASN A 85 0.00 -5.82 13.30
N VAL A 86 -0.37 -4.86 12.45
CA VAL A 86 -1.43 -5.05 11.45
C VAL A 86 -0.99 -6.06 10.39
N MET A 87 0.17 -5.85 9.77
CA MET A 87 0.63 -6.66 8.63
C MET A 87 0.87 -8.13 9.02
N ILE A 88 1.50 -8.39 10.18
CA ILE A 88 1.73 -9.77 10.65
C ILE A 88 0.40 -10.45 10.96
N ALA A 89 -0.55 -9.75 11.57
CA ALA A 89 -1.85 -10.34 11.92
C ALA A 89 -2.73 -10.64 10.69
N MET A 90 -2.37 -10.14 9.51
CA MET A 90 -3.05 -10.45 8.25
C MET A 90 -2.45 -11.67 7.52
N LEU A 91 -1.34 -12.22 8.00
CA LEU A 91 -0.75 -13.41 7.40
C LEU A 91 -1.60 -14.66 7.69
N PRO A 92 -1.53 -15.68 6.81
CA PRO A 92 -2.13 -16.98 7.09
C PRO A 92 -1.68 -17.54 8.45
N PRO A 93 -2.56 -18.25 9.21
CA PRO A 93 -2.26 -18.69 10.57
C PRO A 93 -0.94 -19.46 10.72
N ARG A 94 -0.59 -20.29 9.73
CA ARG A 94 0.67 -21.07 9.72
C ARG A 94 1.91 -20.17 9.77
N LEU A 95 1.89 -19.03 9.10
CA LEU A 95 2.99 -18.07 9.10
C LEU A 95 3.05 -17.29 10.42
N ILE A 96 1.90 -16.94 10.99
CA ILE A 96 1.83 -16.28 12.30
C ILE A 96 2.48 -17.16 13.37
N THR A 97 2.13 -18.46 13.43
CA THR A 97 2.71 -19.39 14.41
C THR A 97 4.23 -19.48 14.29
N LEU A 98 4.77 -19.52 13.06
CA LEU A 98 6.22 -19.54 12.82
C LEU A 98 6.90 -18.25 13.31
N LEU A 99 6.31 -17.09 13.01
CA LEU A 99 6.85 -15.80 13.43
C LEU A 99 6.79 -15.64 14.95
N GLN A 100 5.74 -16.15 15.60
CA GLN A 100 5.63 -16.17 17.06
C GLN A 100 6.73 -16.99 17.72
N PHE A 101 7.07 -18.14 17.15
CA PHE A 101 8.18 -18.96 17.62
C PHE A 101 9.53 -18.22 17.58
N ILE A 102 9.72 -17.33 16.61
CA ILE A 102 10.95 -16.52 16.43
C ILE A 102 10.86 -15.16 17.19
N GLY A 103 9.81 -14.97 18.00
CA GLY A 103 9.67 -13.84 18.93
C GLY A 103 8.92 -12.63 18.37
N PHE A 104 8.21 -12.77 17.24
CA PHE A 104 7.21 -11.78 16.86
C PHE A 104 5.93 -11.94 17.69
N SER A 105 5.29 -10.85 18.02
CA SER A 105 3.94 -10.87 18.57
C SER A 105 3.17 -9.78 17.86
N ALA A 106 1.97 -10.11 17.41
CA ALA A 106 1.14 -9.21 16.62
C ALA A 106 -0.27 -9.17 17.20
N ASP A 107 -0.75 -7.95 17.41
CA ASP A 107 -2.10 -7.66 17.86
C ASP A 107 -2.71 -6.63 16.89
N LYS A 108 -3.61 -7.11 16.04
CA LYS A 108 -4.22 -6.33 14.96
C LYS A 108 -5.01 -5.14 15.51
N GLU A 109 -5.88 -5.38 16.48
CA GLU A 109 -6.73 -4.36 17.09
C GLU A 109 -5.88 -3.27 17.76
N LYS A 110 -4.83 -3.66 18.49
CA LYS A 110 -3.87 -2.71 19.05
C LYS A 110 -3.15 -1.93 17.96
N GLY A 111 -2.71 -2.59 16.88
CA GLY A 111 -2.10 -1.95 15.72
C GLY A 111 -2.99 -0.87 15.10
N LEU A 112 -4.26 -1.20 14.83
CA LEU A 112 -5.21 -0.23 14.26
C LEU A 112 -5.47 0.97 15.18
N GLN A 113 -5.54 0.75 16.50
CA GLN A 113 -5.69 1.81 17.48
C GLN A 113 -4.46 2.73 17.52
N GLU A 114 -3.25 2.16 17.50
CA GLU A 114 -2.01 2.94 17.55
C GLU A 114 -1.78 3.74 16.25
N LEU A 115 -2.09 3.17 15.08
CA LEU A 115 -2.12 3.91 13.81
C LEU A 115 -3.12 5.07 13.86
N SER A 116 -4.34 4.83 14.36
CA SER A 116 -5.39 5.85 14.47
C SER A 116 -5.01 6.98 15.42
N LYS A 117 -4.25 6.69 16.48
CA LYS A 117 -3.69 7.72 17.38
C LYS A 117 -2.59 8.51 16.68
N ALA A 118 -1.64 7.83 16.03
CA ALA A 118 -0.52 8.47 15.34
C ALA A 118 -0.95 9.29 14.11
N ALA A 119 -2.05 8.93 13.45
CA ALA A 119 -2.67 9.71 12.37
C ALA A 119 -3.19 11.09 12.83
N LYS A 120 -3.28 11.34 14.15
CA LYS A 120 -3.64 12.65 14.71
C LYS A 120 -2.41 13.48 15.12
N SER A 121 -1.21 12.91 15.04
CA SER A 121 0.03 13.60 15.37
C SER A 121 0.43 14.60 14.28
N PRO A 122 1.24 15.62 14.60
CA PRO A 122 1.78 16.54 13.59
C PRO A 122 2.85 15.87 12.71
N GLY A 123 2.99 16.36 11.48
CA GLY A 123 4.08 16.00 10.57
C GLY A 123 3.77 14.86 9.59
N LEU A 124 4.75 14.54 8.75
CA LEU A 124 4.60 13.61 7.62
C LEU A 124 4.12 12.20 8.02
N ARG A 125 4.57 11.70 9.18
CA ARG A 125 4.27 10.33 9.63
C ARG A 125 2.79 10.11 9.92
N SER A 126 2.03 11.16 10.24
CA SER A 126 0.58 11.02 10.39
C SER A 126 -0.12 10.76 9.06
N VAL A 127 0.37 11.35 7.96
CA VAL A 127 -0.09 11.05 6.60
C VAL A 127 0.22 9.59 6.26
N LEU A 128 1.42 9.11 6.60
CA LEU A 128 1.77 7.69 6.39
C LEU A 128 0.88 6.75 7.20
N CYS A 129 0.54 7.09 8.45
CA CYS A 129 -0.44 6.32 9.24
C CYS A 129 -1.82 6.28 8.58
N GLU A 130 -2.30 7.42 8.06
CA GLU A 130 -3.57 7.49 7.32
C GLU A 130 -3.53 6.61 6.05
N LEU A 131 -2.43 6.66 5.29
CA LEU A 131 -2.25 5.80 4.11
C LEU A 131 -2.19 4.32 4.48
N THR A 132 -1.48 3.93 5.56
CA THR A 132 -1.44 2.55 6.03
C THR A 132 -2.83 2.05 6.44
N LEU A 133 -3.63 2.88 7.11
CA LEU A 133 -5.02 2.54 7.44
C LEU A 133 -5.88 2.36 6.17
N LEU A 134 -5.71 3.21 5.16
CA LEU A 134 -6.44 3.07 3.89
C LEU A 134 -6.05 1.79 3.14
N VAL A 135 -4.76 1.44 3.12
CA VAL A 135 -4.27 0.17 2.57
C VAL A 135 -4.92 -1.01 3.30
N TYR A 136 -5.00 -0.96 4.63
CA TYR A 136 -5.67 -2.00 5.41
C TYR A 136 -7.16 -2.12 5.05
N TYR A 137 -7.90 -1.01 5.07
CA TYR A 137 -9.36 -1.00 4.86
C TYR A 137 -9.78 -1.32 3.42
N LEU A 138 -8.98 -0.98 2.40
CA LEU A 138 -9.41 -0.99 1.00
C LEU A 138 -8.62 -1.97 0.10
N VAL A 139 -7.45 -2.44 0.53
CA VAL A 139 -6.54 -3.24 -0.31
C VAL A 139 -6.28 -4.59 0.31
N ILE A 140 -5.57 -4.64 1.44
CA ILE A 140 -5.08 -5.92 1.99
C ILE A 140 -6.23 -6.71 2.60
N GLY A 141 -7.23 -6.04 3.20
CA GLY A 141 -8.41 -6.70 3.78
C GLY A 141 -9.11 -7.63 2.78
N HIS A 142 -9.15 -7.26 1.50
CA HIS A 142 -9.73 -8.08 0.44
C HIS A 142 -9.08 -9.47 0.33
N PHE A 143 -7.75 -9.55 0.37
CA PHE A 143 -7.01 -10.81 0.28
C PHE A 143 -7.09 -11.64 1.57
N ALA A 144 -7.32 -10.99 2.71
CA ALA A 144 -7.47 -11.64 4.01
C ALA A 144 -8.93 -11.97 4.37
N ALA A 145 -9.88 -11.82 3.43
CA ALA A 145 -11.32 -11.97 3.65
C ALA A 145 -11.87 -11.11 4.81
N ILE A 146 -11.24 -9.94 5.05
CA ILE A 146 -11.69 -8.94 6.02
C ILE A 146 -12.58 -7.93 5.28
N PRO A 147 -13.81 -7.68 5.76
CA PRO A 147 -14.69 -6.72 5.11
C PRO A 147 -14.10 -5.31 5.17
N PRO A 148 -14.22 -4.51 4.10
CA PRO A 148 -13.73 -3.14 4.08
C PRO A 148 -14.54 -2.23 5.02
N ASP A 149 -13.86 -1.31 5.70
CA ASP A 149 -14.51 -0.24 6.47
C ASP A 149 -14.57 1.05 5.63
N PHE A 150 -15.63 1.16 4.82
CA PHE A 150 -15.83 2.31 3.95
C PHE A 150 -16.03 3.62 4.72
N ASN A 151 -16.62 3.57 5.92
CA ASN A 151 -16.90 4.78 6.70
C ASN A 151 -15.61 5.35 7.29
N ALA A 152 -14.74 4.49 7.83
CA ALA A 152 -13.43 4.90 8.30
C ALA A 152 -12.57 5.44 7.15
N ALA A 153 -12.56 4.74 6.01
CA ALA A 153 -11.81 5.16 4.84
C ALA A 153 -12.29 6.51 4.29
N GLU A 154 -13.60 6.71 4.11
CA GLU A 154 -14.18 7.96 3.59
C GLU A 154 -13.91 9.15 4.53
N LYS A 155 -13.90 8.92 5.85
CA LYS A 155 -13.54 9.95 6.84
C LYS A 155 -12.08 10.39 6.69
N ILE A 156 -11.16 9.43 6.52
CA ILE A 156 -9.73 9.73 6.30
C ILE A 156 -9.58 10.48 4.98
N ILE A 157 -10.07 9.92 3.86
CA ILE A 157 -9.96 10.50 2.53
C ILE A 157 -10.53 11.92 2.49
N SER A 158 -11.72 12.15 3.03
CA SER A 158 -12.38 13.45 3.02
C SER A 158 -11.62 14.50 3.85
N LYS A 159 -11.03 14.08 4.98
CA LYS A 159 -10.17 14.96 5.79
C LYS A 159 -8.89 15.29 5.01
N SER A 160 -8.21 14.29 4.48
CA SER A 160 -6.89 14.48 3.86
C SER A 160 -6.97 15.21 2.52
N LEU A 161 -8.02 15.02 1.72
CA LEU A 161 -8.25 15.79 0.49
C LEU A 161 -8.65 17.25 0.74
N LYS A 162 -9.15 17.62 1.92
CA LYS A 162 -9.33 19.05 2.28
C LYS A 162 -8.00 19.75 2.47
N THR A 163 -7.02 19.04 3.02
CA THR A 163 -5.67 19.56 3.28
C THR A 163 -4.77 19.43 2.04
N TYR A 164 -4.91 18.34 1.29
CA TYR A 164 -4.10 17.99 0.13
C TYR A 164 -5.00 17.62 -1.06
N PRO A 165 -5.64 18.61 -1.72
CA PRO A 165 -6.63 18.35 -2.78
C PRO A 165 -6.05 17.57 -3.97
N ASP A 166 -4.80 17.84 -4.32
CA ASP A 166 -4.09 17.24 -5.45
C ASP A 166 -3.20 16.06 -5.03
N SER A 167 -3.50 15.40 -3.91
CA SER A 167 -2.73 14.21 -3.50
C SER A 167 -3.14 12.99 -4.33
N VAL A 168 -2.23 12.50 -5.17
CA VAL A 168 -2.44 11.30 -5.99
C VAL A 168 -2.89 10.11 -5.15
N TRP A 169 -2.26 9.87 -3.98
CA TRP A 169 -2.60 8.72 -3.15
C TRP A 169 -4.03 8.80 -2.61
N PHE A 170 -4.47 9.96 -2.12
CA PHE A 170 -5.83 10.10 -1.60
C PHE A 170 -6.87 10.09 -2.71
N LEU A 171 -6.56 10.59 -3.91
CA LEU A 171 -7.42 10.47 -5.09
C LEU A 171 -7.55 9.03 -5.58
N MET A 172 -6.45 8.27 -5.57
CA MET A 172 -6.45 6.83 -5.88
C MET A 172 -7.32 6.05 -4.88
N PHE A 173 -7.19 6.31 -3.57
CA PHE A 173 -8.03 5.67 -2.57
C PHE A 173 -9.50 6.11 -2.64
N LYS A 174 -9.78 7.36 -3.04
CA LYS A 174 -11.14 7.82 -3.33
C LYS A 174 -11.75 7.01 -4.47
N ALA A 175 -11.04 6.89 -5.59
CA ALA A 175 -11.47 6.12 -6.75
C ALA A 175 -11.69 4.63 -6.42
N ARG A 176 -10.77 4.03 -5.65
CA ARG A 176 -10.90 2.67 -5.12
C ARG A 176 -12.15 2.50 -4.25
N THR A 177 -12.41 3.44 -3.36
CA THR A 177 -13.60 3.43 -2.48
C THR A 177 -14.89 3.52 -3.28
N GLN A 178 -14.93 4.36 -4.32
CA GLN A 178 -16.06 4.46 -5.23
C GLN A 178 -16.30 3.12 -5.95
N LEU A 179 -15.25 2.49 -6.47
CA LEU A 179 -15.32 1.20 -7.16
C LEU A 179 -15.90 0.11 -6.26
N LEU A 180 -15.34 -0.04 -5.05
CA LEU A 180 -15.76 -1.05 -4.08
C LEU A 180 -17.20 -0.85 -3.57
N ARG A 181 -17.73 0.38 -3.65
CA ARG A 181 -19.12 0.71 -3.32
C ARG A 181 -20.06 0.62 -4.52
N GLY A 182 -19.58 0.15 -5.67
CA GLY A 182 -20.38 0.03 -6.90
C GLY A 182 -20.63 1.36 -7.63
N LYS A 183 -19.97 2.46 -7.23
CA LYS A 183 -20.01 3.75 -7.93
C LYS A 183 -18.99 3.77 -9.07
N THR A 184 -19.14 2.82 -9.98
CA THR A 184 -18.12 2.51 -11.00
C THR A 184 -17.86 3.66 -11.96
N VAL A 185 -18.90 4.43 -12.34
CA VAL A 185 -18.76 5.59 -13.23
C VAL A 185 -17.90 6.68 -12.57
N ASP A 186 -18.23 7.05 -11.33
CA ASP A 186 -17.46 8.06 -10.57
C ASP A 186 -16.00 7.63 -10.34
N SER A 187 -15.80 6.32 -10.13
CA SER A 187 -14.47 5.73 -9.97
C SER A 187 -13.62 5.91 -11.23
N ILE A 188 -14.19 5.61 -12.41
CA ILE A 188 -13.53 5.78 -13.71
C ILE A 188 -13.13 7.24 -13.91
N GLU A 189 -14.05 8.17 -13.67
CA GLU A 189 -13.76 9.61 -13.81
C GLU A 189 -12.63 10.05 -12.88
N THR A 190 -12.65 9.60 -11.63
CA THR A 190 -11.64 9.95 -10.63
C THR A 190 -10.27 9.37 -11.00
N TYR A 191 -10.18 8.10 -11.41
CA TYR A 191 -8.94 7.49 -11.87
C TYR A 191 -8.38 8.19 -13.12
N GLN A 192 -9.22 8.43 -14.13
CA GLN A 192 -8.79 9.13 -15.36
C GLN A 192 -8.30 10.55 -15.08
N THR A 193 -8.97 11.28 -14.19
CA THR A 193 -8.54 12.61 -13.76
C THR A 193 -7.18 12.53 -13.05
N THR A 194 -7.00 11.55 -12.17
CA THR A 194 -5.73 11.32 -11.46
C THR A 194 -4.59 11.00 -12.45
N CYS A 195 -4.83 10.20 -13.48
CA CYS A 195 -3.83 9.88 -14.51
C CYS A 195 -3.37 11.08 -15.35
N ARG A 196 -4.20 12.14 -15.43
CA ARG A 196 -3.90 13.37 -16.19
C ARG A 196 -3.12 14.40 -15.38
N MET A 197 -2.85 14.14 -14.11
CA MET A 197 -2.02 15.02 -13.28
C MET A 197 -0.60 15.15 -13.86
N ARG A 198 -0.03 16.35 -13.75
CA ARG A 198 1.35 16.64 -14.20
C ARG A 198 2.37 15.92 -13.33
N ASP A 199 3.50 15.56 -13.93
CA ASP A 199 4.68 14.98 -13.26
C ASP A 199 4.41 13.68 -12.47
N LEU A 200 3.32 12.99 -12.80
CA LEU A 200 2.98 11.72 -12.17
C LEU A 200 3.90 10.60 -12.68
N TRP A 201 4.47 9.84 -11.74
CA TRP A 201 5.28 8.67 -12.05
C TRP A 201 4.49 7.65 -12.88
N PRO A 202 5.07 7.09 -13.97
CA PRO A 202 4.37 6.12 -14.83
C PRO A 202 3.76 4.94 -14.05
N GLN A 203 4.45 4.47 -13.02
CA GLN A 203 4.00 3.35 -12.17
C GLN A 203 2.69 3.66 -11.43
N MET A 204 2.47 4.93 -11.05
CA MET A 204 1.20 5.34 -10.43
C MET A 204 0.06 5.34 -11.46
N LYS A 205 0.35 5.73 -12.71
CA LYS A 205 -0.62 5.62 -13.81
C LYS A 205 -0.95 4.16 -14.11
N HIS A 206 0.04 3.27 -14.11
CA HIS A 206 -0.16 1.84 -14.32
C HIS A 206 -1.07 1.23 -13.25
N LEU A 207 -0.92 1.62 -11.98
CA LEU A 207 -1.83 1.19 -10.92
C LEU A 207 -3.28 1.62 -11.21
N ALA A 208 -3.49 2.85 -11.67
CA ALA A 208 -4.81 3.35 -12.05
C ALA A 208 -5.36 2.66 -13.30
N TYR A 209 -4.53 2.39 -14.31
CA TYR A 209 -4.92 1.66 -15.51
C TYR A 209 -5.41 0.26 -15.16
N TRP A 210 -4.74 -0.42 -14.23
CA TRP A 210 -5.17 -1.73 -13.75
C TRP A 210 -6.57 -1.69 -13.16
N GLU A 211 -6.85 -0.71 -12.30
CA GLU A 211 -8.18 -0.53 -11.73
C GLU A 211 -9.23 -0.12 -12.79
N LEU A 212 -8.84 0.67 -13.79
CA LEU A 212 -9.69 1.07 -14.91
C LEU A 212 -10.11 -0.11 -15.80
N VAL A 213 -9.21 -1.08 -16.06
CA VAL A 213 -9.55 -2.33 -16.78
C VAL A 213 -10.77 -2.97 -16.14
N TRP A 214 -10.74 -3.16 -14.82
CA TRP A 214 -11.83 -3.81 -14.08
C TRP A 214 -13.07 -2.93 -13.98
N ALA A 215 -12.90 -1.63 -13.76
CA ALA A 215 -14.04 -0.71 -13.68
C ALA A 215 -14.83 -0.66 -15.01
N PHE A 216 -14.14 -0.62 -16.16
CA PHE A 216 -14.80 -0.71 -17.47
C PHE A 216 -15.43 -2.08 -17.72
N ALA A 217 -14.76 -3.17 -17.31
CA ALA A 217 -15.29 -4.53 -17.41
C ALA A 217 -16.60 -4.70 -16.61
N MET A 218 -16.69 -4.13 -15.40
CA MET A 218 -17.91 -4.14 -14.58
C MET A 218 -19.09 -3.45 -15.28
N LEU A 219 -18.83 -2.48 -16.15
CA LEU A 219 -19.84 -1.81 -16.98
C LEU A 219 -20.05 -2.48 -18.35
N ARG A 220 -19.41 -3.62 -18.61
CA ARG A 220 -19.38 -4.32 -19.91
C ARG A 220 -18.85 -3.46 -21.06
N LYS A 221 -18.01 -2.47 -20.75
CA LYS A 221 -17.31 -1.62 -21.73
C LYS A 221 -15.99 -2.29 -22.11
N TRP A 222 -16.10 -3.45 -22.73
CA TRP A 222 -14.97 -4.36 -22.98
C TRP A 222 -13.86 -3.76 -23.84
N THR A 223 -14.21 -2.94 -24.84
CA THR A 223 -13.23 -2.25 -25.69
C THR A 223 -12.35 -1.29 -24.89
N ASN A 224 -12.94 -0.49 -24.00
CA ASN A 224 -12.19 0.41 -23.12
C ASN A 224 -11.34 -0.39 -22.13
N ALA A 225 -11.87 -1.48 -21.58
CA ALA A 225 -11.10 -2.34 -20.68
C ALA A 225 -9.86 -2.94 -21.39
N ALA A 226 -10.03 -3.41 -22.63
CA ALA A 226 -8.94 -3.93 -23.45
C ALA A 226 -7.89 -2.85 -23.79
N GLU A 227 -8.31 -1.61 -24.05
CA GLU A 227 -7.42 -0.48 -24.31
C GLU A 227 -6.49 -0.20 -23.11
N TYR A 228 -7.05 -0.10 -21.90
CA TYR A 228 -6.21 0.08 -20.70
C TYR A 228 -5.29 -1.11 -20.42
N ALA A 229 -5.73 -2.34 -20.73
CA ALA A 229 -4.88 -3.53 -20.61
C ALA A 229 -3.72 -3.50 -21.63
N SER A 230 -3.95 -2.97 -22.84
CA SER A 230 -2.91 -2.78 -23.86
C SER A 230 -1.88 -1.73 -23.43
N PHE A 231 -2.31 -0.61 -22.81
CA PHE A 231 -1.34 0.35 -22.25
C PHE A 231 -0.44 -0.28 -21.20
N LEU A 232 -0.98 -1.14 -20.34
CA LEU A 232 -0.20 -1.89 -19.36
C LEU A 232 0.77 -2.88 -20.03
N GLU A 233 0.31 -3.61 -21.04
CA GLU A 233 1.13 -4.57 -21.79
C GLU A 233 2.33 -3.92 -22.49
N HIS A 234 2.15 -2.72 -23.04
CA HIS A 234 3.21 -1.98 -23.73
C HIS A 234 4.14 -1.20 -22.80
N GLU A 235 3.60 -0.57 -21.74
CA GLU A 235 4.36 0.37 -20.92
C GLU A 235 4.92 -0.23 -19.63
N SER A 236 4.22 -1.22 -19.05
CA SER A 236 4.58 -1.75 -17.74
C SER A 236 5.59 -2.89 -17.87
N LYS A 237 6.60 -2.87 -17.00
CA LYS A 237 7.56 -3.98 -16.85
C LYS A 237 7.06 -5.10 -15.95
N TRP A 238 5.91 -4.90 -15.29
CA TRP A 238 5.38 -5.84 -14.31
C TRP A 238 4.45 -6.84 -15.00
N SER A 239 4.74 -8.14 -14.91
CA SER A 239 3.82 -9.21 -15.30
C SER A 239 3.09 -9.02 -16.63
N ARG A 240 3.84 -8.77 -17.72
CA ARG A 240 3.30 -8.56 -19.07
C ARG A 240 2.30 -9.63 -19.49
N THR A 241 2.55 -10.89 -19.14
CA THR A 241 1.66 -12.02 -19.41
C THR A 241 0.26 -11.83 -18.81
N ILE A 242 0.14 -11.28 -17.60
CA ILE A 242 -1.17 -11.00 -16.98
C ILE A 242 -1.93 -9.94 -17.78
N TYR A 243 -1.24 -8.92 -18.28
CA TYR A 243 -1.86 -7.85 -19.07
C TYR A 243 -2.28 -8.33 -20.46
N MET A 244 -1.45 -9.14 -21.13
CA MET A 244 -1.81 -9.79 -22.39
C MET A 244 -3.05 -10.68 -22.22
N TYR A 245 -3.06 -11.51 -21.18
CA TYR A 245 -4.22 -12.35 -20.86
C TYR A 245 -5.47 -11.52 -20.57
N ALA A 246 -5.36 -10.47 -19.75
CA ALA A 246 -6.49 -9.59 -19.45
C ALA A 246 -7.01 -8.92 -20.72
N GLN A 247 -6.12 -8.40 -21.57
CA GLN A 247 -6.49 -7.79 -22.85
C GLN A 247 -7.23 -8.79 -23.75
N ALA A 248 -6.69 -9.99 -23.92
CA ALA A 248 -7.33 -11.06 -24.70
C ALA A 248 -8.70 -11.42 -24.15
N ALA A 249 -8.82 -11.58 -22.83
CA ALA A 249 -10.08 -11.90 -22.16
C ALA A 249 -11.14 -10.81 -22.41
N MET A 250 -10.78 -9.53 -22.32
CA MET A 250 -11.70 -8.42 -22.62
C MET A 250 -12.09 -8.40 -24.10
N LEU A 251 -11.13 -8.58 -25.01
CA LEU A 251 -11.40 -8.63 -26.44
C LEU A 251 -12.35 -9.76 -26.80
N ILE A 252 -12.19 -10.96 -26.23
CA ILE A 252 -13.11 -12.09 -26.49
C ILE A 252 -14.58 -11.74 -26.19
N GLN A 253 -14.84 -10.91 -25.16
CA GLN A 253 -16.19 -10.47 -24.80
C GLN A 253 -16.82 -9.48 -25.81
N THR A 254 -16.05 -8.90 -26.73
CA THR A 254 -16.55 -7.94 -27.75
C THR A 254 -17.21 -8.60 -28.97
N ALA A 255 -17.44 -9.92 -28.94
CA ALA A 255 -17.93 -10.71 -30.08
C ALA A 255 -19.18 -10.10 -30.76
N PRO A 256 -19.30 -10.21 -32.10
CA PRO A 256 -18.53 -11.08 -32.99
C PRO A 256 -17.18 -10.50 -33.47
N HIS A 257 -16.19 -11.38 -33.65
CA HIS A 257 -14.82 -11.03 -34.09
C HIS A 257 -14.59 -11.35 -35.57
N SER A 258 -14.03 -10.39 -36.30
CA SER A 258 -13.44 -10.57 -37.62
C SER A 258 -12.23 -11.53 -37.57
N PRO A 259 -11.83 -12.14 -38.71
CA PRO A 259 -10.64 -13.01 -38.74
C PRO A 259 -9.35 -12.34 -38.26
N ASN A 260 -9.21 -11.03 -38.48
CA ASN A 260 -8.04 -10.27 -38.01
C ASN A 260 -8.06 -10.06 -36.49
N GLU A 261 -9.24 -9.77 -35.92
CA GLU A 261 -9.40 -9.64 -34.46
C GLU A 261 -9.13 -10.98 -33.76
N ARG A 262 -9.56 -12.11 -34.34
CA ARG A 262 -9.24 -13.44 -33.81
C ARG A 262 -7.73 -13.71 -33.80
N LYS A 263 -7.04 -13.42 -34.91
CA LYS A 263 -5.58 -13.54 -34.97
C LYS A 263 -4.86 -12.68 -33.94
N CYS A 264 -5.37 -11.47 -33.68
CA CYS A 264 -4.83 -10.59 -32.64
C CYS A 264 -4.99 -11.21 -31.25
N ILE A 265 -6.19 -11.72 -30.93
CA ILE A 265 -6.47 -12.41 -29.66
C ILE A 265 -5.58 -13.64 -29.49
N ASP A 266 -5.44 -14.46 -30.54
CA ASP A 266 -4.60 -15.66 -30.52
C ASP A 266 -3.13 -15.30 -30.26
N GLY A 267 -2.64 -14.21 -30.88
CA GLY A 267 -1.28 -13.71 -30.65
C GLY A 267 -1.02 -13.15 -29.25
N LEU A 268 -2.07 -12.75 -28.51
CA LEU A 268 -1.95 -12.36 -27.10
C LEU A 268 -1.89 -13.59 -26.17
N LEU A 269 -2.31 -14.76 -26.63
CA LEU A 269 -2.41 -15.99 -25.83
C LEU A 269 -1.33 -17.02 -26.16
N SER A 270 -0.54 -16.80 -27.22
CA SER A 270 0.62 -17.61 -27.63
C SER A 270 1.89 -17.23 -26.87
#